data_AF-C3YFU8-F1
#
_entry.id   AF-C3YFU8-F1
#
_cell.length_a   1.000
_cell.length_b   1.000
_cell.length_c   1.000
_cell.angle_alpha   90.00
_cell.angle_beta   90.00
_cell.angle_gamma   90.00
#
_symmetry.space_group_name_H-M   'P 1'
#
loop_
_entity.id
_entity.type
_entity.pdbx_description
1 polymer ?
#
loop_
_entity_poly.entity_id
_entity_poly.type
_entity_poly.pdbx_seq_one_letter_code
_entity_poly.pdbx_strand_id
1 'polypeptide(L)'
;MGIKGTVRRSTDGDFIHANVDIDLIINEEPEHGSIEKPDEIFSIMEHFCLGRRRLHVFGRDDTIRPGWLSIGPALTNTNFSAETYKAFFNKGPNDFLTGCTEKIEALRPKSPTPKIKGEGRGGRGGGRGGSSRGGGGRGGFGGRGGFGGRGRGRGMHRGGYNPR
;
A
#
# COMPACT_ATOMS: atom_id res chain seq x y z
N MET A 1 1.98 -13.01 -11.23
CA MET A 1 2.50 -12.39 -9.98
C MET A 1 1.56 -12.75 -8.82
N GLY A 2 2.10 -13.13 -7.67
CA GLY A 2 1.31 -13.47 -6.48
C GLY A 2 1.87 -12.77 -5.23
N ILE A 3 1.01 -12.47 -4.26
CA ILE A 3 1.39 -11.83 -3.00
C ILE A 3 1.11 -12.76 -1.82
N LYS A 4 2.03 -12.80 -0.87
CA LYS A 4 1.87 -13.50 0.41
C LYS A 4 2.10 -12.52 1.55
N GLY A 5 1.21 -12.54 2.55
CA GLY A 5 1.22 -11.58 3.66
C GLY A 5 0.55 -10.26 3.30
N THR A 6 0.72 -9.27 4.16
CA THR A 6 0.14 -7.92 3.99
C THR A 6 1.23 -6.95 3.58
N VAL A 7 1.09 -6.32 2.42
CA VAL A 7 1.99 -5.26 1.94
C VAL A 7 1.15 -4.07 1.50
N ARG A 8 1.52 -2.87 1.96
CA ARG A 8 0.83 -1.61 1.71
C ARG A 8 1.76 -0.60 1.06
N ARG A 9 1.47 -0.22 -0.18
CA ARG A 9 2.25 0.76 -0.97
C ARG A 9 2.49 2.10 -0.25
N SER A 10 1.58 2.52 0.63
CA SER A 10 1.68 3.79 1.36
C SER A 10 2.66 3.77 2.53
N THR A 11 2.90 2.60 3.12
CA THR A 11 3.71 2.46 4.35
C THR A 11 4.97 1.63 4.14
N ASP A 12 4.93 0.65 3.24
CA ASP A 12 5.97 -0.36 3.10
C ASP A 12 6.90 -0.04 1.91
N GLY A 13 7.28 1.23 1.79
CA GLY A 13 8.16 1.73 0.72
C GLY A 13 9.60 1.26 0.86
N ASP A 14 9.99 0.82 2.05
CA ASP A 14 11.25 0.13 2.35
C ASP A 14 11.28 -1.31 1.83
N PHE A 15 10.12 -1.86 1.44
CA PHE A 15 10.02 -3.21 0.87
C PHE A 15 9.69 -3.23 -0.61
N ILE A 16 8.83 -2.31 -1.08
CA ILE A 16 8.41 -2.27 -2.49
C ILE A 16 8.48 -0.87 -3.12
N HIS A 17 8.93 -0.82 -4.36
CA HIS A 17 8.74 0.34 -5.25
C HIS A 17 7.69 -0.01 -6.30
N ALA A 18 6.42 0.16 -5.94
CA ALA A 18 5.32 -0.11 -6.85
C ALA A 18 5.28 0.90 -8.01
N ASN A 19 4.71 0.47 -9.14
CA ASN A 19 4.42 1.31 -10.30
C ASN A 19 5.66 1.89 -11.01
N VAL A 20 6.85 1.31 -10.78
CA VAL A 20 8.06 1.63 -11.54
C VAL A 20 7.97 1.06 -12.96
N ASP A 21 7.61 -0.21 -13.08
CA ASP A 21 7.45 -0.92 -14.35
C ASP A 21 5.96 -1.19 -14.67
N ILE A 22 5.70 -1.46 -15.95
CA ILE A 22 4.39 -1.92 -16.44
C ILE A 22 4.32 -3.46 -16.47
N ASP A 23 3.14 -4.01 -16.75
CA ASP A 23 2.86 -5.45 -16.78
C ASP A 23 3.02 -6.08 -18.19
N LEU A 24 3.75 -5.42 -19.08
CA LEU A 24 4.03 -5.86 -20.44
C LEU A 24 5.54 -5.86 -20.70
N ILE A 25 6.00 -6.93 -21.34
CA ILE A 25 7.33 -7.04 -21.94
C ILE A 25 7.10 -7.29 -23.43
N ILE A 26 7.76 -6.52 -24.30
CA ILE A 26 7.62 -6.63 -25.76
C ILE A 26 9.02 -6.89 -26.33
N ASN A 27 9.22 -8.11 -26.84
CA ASN A 27 10.46 -8.55 -27.47
C ASN A 27 10.16 -9.18 -28.83
N GLU A 28 11.19 -9.23 -29.68
CA GLU A 28 11.18 -10.07 -30.88
C GLU A 28 10.91 -11.53 -30.50
N GLU A 29 10.30 -12.28 -31.41
CA GLU A 29 10.16 -13.73 -31.24
C GLU A 29 11.55 -14.38 -31.18
N PRO A 30 11.83 -15.21 -30.17
CA PRO A 30 13.11 -15.88 -30.06
C PRO A 30 13.26 -16.97 -31.14
N GLU A 31 14.49 -17.44 -31.35
CA GLU A 31 14.77 -18.49 -32.33
C GLU A 31 13.93 -19.75 -32.09
N HIS A 32 13.58 -20.45 -33.18
CA HIS A 32 12.74 -21.64 -33.09
C HIS A 32 13.36 -22.70 -32.15
N GLY A 33 12.56 -23.14 -31.18
CA GLY A 33 13.00 -24.10 -30.15
C GLY A 33 13.58 -23.46 -28.90
N SER A 34 13.76 -22.13 -28.86
CA SER A 34 14.11 -21.43 -27.63
C SER A 34 12.96 -21.49 -26.62
N ILE A 35 13.32 -21.86 -25.39
CA ILE A 35 12.41 -21.87 -24.23
C ILE A 35 12.70 -20.71 -23.27
N GLU A 36 13.62 -19.82 -23.67
CA GLU A 36 14.07 -18.71 -22.85
C GLU A 36 12.92 -17.73 -22.57
N LYS A 37 13.06 -17.03 -21.45
CA LYS A 37 12.15 -15.95 -21.05
C LYS A 37 12.95 -14.66 -21.14
N PRO A 38 12.31 -13.54 -21.53
CA PRO A 38 13.02 -12.28 -21.68
C PRO A 38 13.62 -11.85 -20.33
N ASP A 39 14.89 -11.46 -20.34
CA ASP A 39 15.65 -11.07 -19.14
C ASP A 39 15.03 -9.90 -18.38
N GLU A 40 14.24 -9.06 -19.06
CA GLU A 40 13.54 -7.93 -18.47
C GLU A 40 12.63 -8.34 -17.30
N ILE A 41 12.17 -9.59 -17.26
CA ILE A 41 11.41 -10.09 -16.10
C ILE A 41 12.20 -10.00 -14.79
N PHE A 42 13.53 -10.19 -14.82
CA PHE A 42 14.38 -10.04 -13.64
C PHE A 42 14.45 -8.59 -13.19
N SER A 43 14.56 -7.65 -14.14
CA SER A 43 14.57 -6.22 -13.86
C SER A 43 13.27 -5.78 -13.19
N ILE A 44 12.11 -6.19 -13.72
CA ILE A 44 10.81 -5.89 -13.12
C ILE A 44 10.73 -6.42 -11.68
N MET A 45 11.20 -7.65 -11.42
CA MET A 45 11.21 -8.23 -10.08
C MET A 45 12.15 -7.50 -9.12
N GLU A 46 13.31 -7.06 -9.60
CA GLU A 46 14.34 -6.36 -8.81
C GLU A 46 13.97 -4.91 -8.51
N HIS A 47 13.36 -4.21 -9.47
CA HIS A 47 12.84 -2.86 -9.28
C HIS A 47 11.64 -2.86 -8.31
N PHE A 48 10.73 -3.83 -8.47
CA PHE A 48 9.53 -3.89 -7.65
C PHE A 48 9.83 -4.23 -6.18
N CYS A 49 10.67 -5.25 -5.92
CA CYS A 49 10.91 -5.78 -4.58
C CYS A 49 12.35 -5.53 -4.11
N LEU A 50 12.46 -4.80 -3.01
CA LEU A 50 13.75 -4.47 -2.37
C LEU A 50 14.34 -5.65 -1.58
N GLY A 51 13.61 -6.75 -1.43
CA GLY A 51 14.09 -7.98 -0.83
C GLY A 51 15.22 -8.62 -1.65
N ARG A 52 16.37 -8.88 -1.00
CA ARG A 52 17.60 -9.40 -1.63
C ARG A 52 17.64 -10.93 -1.75
N ARG A 53 16.71 -11.64 -1.11
CA ARG A 53 16.64 -13.11 -1.13
C ARG A 53 15.76 -13.58 -2.29
N ARG A 54 16.36 -13.72 -3.48
CA ARG A 54 15.64 -14.06 -4.72
C ARG A 54 16.01 -15.47 -5.17
N LEU A 55 15.01 -16.26 -5.56
CA LEU A 55 15.16 -17.66 -5.95
C LEU A 55 14.59 -17.86 -7.36
N HIS A 56 15.43 -18.34 -8.28
CA HIS A 56 15.04 -18.72 -9.63
C HIS A 56 14.98 -20.26 -9.71
N VAL A 57 13.77 -20.80 -9.70
CA VAL A 57 13.53 -22.25 -9.82
C VAL A 57 13.44 -22.63 -11.30
N PHE A 58 14.03 -23.76 -11.67
CA PHE A 58 14.26 -24.19 -13.05
C PHE A 58 15.23 -23.29 -13.83
N GLY A 59 16.17 -22.67 -13.12
CA GLY A 59 17.27 -21.95 -13.74
C GLY A 59 18.19 -22.89 -14.54
N ARG A 60 18.85 -22.29 -15.52
CA ARG A 60 19.87 -22.88 -16.40
C ARG A 60 21.13 -22.02 -16.37
N ASP A 61 22.22 -22.51 -16.94
CA ASP A 61 23.52 -21.82 -16.94
C ASP A 61 23.47 -20.42 -17.57
N ASP A 62 22.70 -20.26 -18.66
CA ASP A 62 22.45 -19.00 -19.38
C ASP A 62 21.65 -17.98 -18.55
N THR A 63 20.96 -18.42 -17.50
CA THR A 63 20.09 -17.57 -16.65
C THR A 63 20.70 -17.27 -15.27
N ILE A 64 21.96 -17.62 -15.05
CA ILE A 64 22.65 -17.31 -13.79
C ILE A 64 22.84 -15.79 -13.67
N ARG A 65 22.34 -15.20 -12.57
CA ARG A 65 22.32 -13.74 -12.38
C ARG A 65 22.79 -13.34 -10.98
N PRO A 66 23.65 -12.32 -10.83
CA PRO A 66 23.99 -11.76 -9.52
C PRO A 66 22.74 -11.33 -8.73
N GLY A 67 22.74 -11.61 -7.43
CA GLY A 67 21.58 -11.32 -6.56
C GLY A 67 20.45 -12.36 -6.59
N TRP A 68 20.63 -13.45 -7.35
CA TRP A 68 19.73 -14.59 -7.39
C TRP A 68 20.42 -15.88 -6.95
N LEU A 69 19.66 -16.74 -6.30
CA LEU A 69 19.97 -18.16 -6.17
C LEU A 69 19.24 -18.91 -7.28
N SER A 70 19.95 -19.60 -8.16
CA SER A 70 19.36 -20.43 -9.21
C SER A 70 19.40 -21.90 -8.81
N ILE A 71 18.28 -22.61 -8.99
CA ILE A 71 18.19 -24.06 -8.83
C ILE A 71 17.51 -24.65 -10.06
N GLY A 72 18.00 -25.78 -10.56
CA GLY A 72 17.40 -26.42 -11.73
C GLY A 72 18.17 -27.66 -12.19
N PRO A 73 17.52 -28.57 -12.93
CA PRO A 73 18.13 -29.81 -13.40
C PRO A 73 19.13 -29.60 -14.56
N ALA A 74 19.07 -28.45 -15.23
CA ALA A 74 19.89 -28.12 -16.39
C ALA A 74 21.12 -27.26 -16.03
N LEU A 75 21.42 -27.08 -14.74
CA LEU A 75 22.65 -26.45 -14.28
C LEU A 75 23.80 -27.44 -14.37
N THR A 76 24.91 -27.05 -14.99
CA THR A 76 26.07 -27.95 -15.16
C THR A 76 27.01 -27.96 -13.95
N ASN A 77 26.85 -27.02 -13.02
CA ASN A 77 27.69 -26.89 -11.83
C ASN A 77 26.88 -26.39 -10.62
N THR A 78 27.43 -26.57 -9.41
CA THR A 78 26.85 -26.09 -8.15
C THR A 78 27.92 -25.43 -7.29
N ASN A 79 27.61 -24.25 -6.76
CA ASN A 79 28.45 -23.53 -5.80
C ASN A 79 27.68 -23.14 -4.51
N PHE A 80 26.47 -23.69 -4.32
CA PHE A 80 25.60 -23.27 -3.23
C PHE A 80 26.12 -23.74 -1.87
N SER A 81 26.43 -22.79 -1.01
CA SER A 81 26.63 -22.99 0.42
C SER A 81 25.55 -22.24 1.18
N ALA A 82 24.69 -22.96 1.90
CA ALA A 82 23.58 -22.38 2.64
C ALA A 82 24.06 -21.42 3.75
N GLU A 83 25.18 -21.74 4.40
CA GLU A 83 25.78 -20.90 5.44
C GLU A 83 26.31 -19.59 4.85
N THR A 84 27.11 -19.68 3.79
CA THR A 84 27.66 -18.52 3.09
C THR A 84 26.54 -17.65 2.52
N TYR A 85 25.52 -18.25 1.93
CA TYR A 85 24.37 -17.53 1.38
C TYR A 85 23.61 -16.76 2.47
N LYS A 86 23.30 -17.41 3.61
CA LYS A 86 22.64 -16.76 4.75
C LYS A 86 23.45 -15.60 5.32
N ALA A 87 24.77 -15.71 5.36
CA ALA A 87 25.66 -14.69 5.90
C ALA A 87 25.58 -13.34 5.15
N PHE A 88 25.12 -13.31 3.89
CA PHE A 88 24.94 -12.06 3.14
C PHE A 88 23.79 -11.17 3.62
N PHE A 89 22.87 -11.72 4.42
CA PHE A 89 21.62 -11.05 4.80
C PHE A 89 21.43 -10.87 6.31
N ASN A 90 22.39 -11.32 7.11
CA ASN A 90 22.25 -11.43 8.57
C ASN A 90 23.25 -10.55 9.37
N LYS A 91 23.92 -9.55 8.75
CA LYS A 91 24.85 -8.69 9.50
C LYS A 91 24.12 -7.57 10.25
N GLY A 92 22.98 -7.13 9.72
CA GLY A 92 22.09 -6.14 10.32
C GLY A 92 20.62 -6.54 10.23
N PRO A 93 19.73 -5.84 10.96
CA PRO A 93 18.30 -6.17 11.01
C PRO A 93 17.59 -6.03 9.66
N ASN A 94 18.09 -5.15 8.77
CA ASN A 94 17.49 -4.87 7.47
C ASN A 94 18.39 -5.30 6.29
N ASP A 95 19.44 -6.07 6.54
CA ASP A 95 20.38 -6.49 5.49
C ASP A 95 19.73 -7.38 4.43
N PHE A 96 18.58 -7.99 4.70
CA PHE A 96 17.81 -8.70 3.70
C PHE A 96 17.09 -7.77 2.70
N LEU A 97 17.15 -6.45 2.91
CA LEU A 97 16.65 -5.40 2.03
C LEU A 97 17.82 -4.66 1.38
N THR A 98 17.59 -4.10 0.19
CA THR A 98 18.57 -3.25 -0.49
C THR A 98 18.69 -1.86 0.13
N GLY A 99 17.66 -1.41 0.84
CA GLY A 99 17.52 -0.01 1.24
C GLY A 99 17.16 0.88 0.05
N CYS A 100 17.12 2.19 0.29
CA CYS A 100 16.81 3.17 -0.76
C CYS A 100 17.62 4.44 -0.55
N THR A 101 18.08 5.06 -1.63
CA THR A 101 18.78 6.35 -1.58
C THR A 101 17.78 7.49 -1.64
N GLU A 102 18.13 8.66 -1.10
CA GLU A 102 17.27 9.85 -1.14
C GLU A 102 16.87 10.25 -2.57
N LYS A 103 17.78 10.06 -3.53
CA LYS A 103 17.52 10.33 -4.95
C LYS A 103 16.45 9.40 -5.53
N ILE A 104 16.50 8.10 -5.21
CA ILE A 104 15.48 7.14 -5.67
C ILE A 104 14.15 7.43 -4.97
N GLU A 105 14.17 7.70 -3.66
CA GLU A 105 12.96 8.10 -2.92
C GLU A 105 12.29 9.35 -3.49
N ALA A 106 13.07 10.33 -3.98
CA ALA A 106 12.55 11.54 -4.59
C ALA A 106 11.90 11.30 -5.95
N LEU A 107 12.41 10.35 -6.74
CA LEU A 107 12.00 10.10 -8.12
C LEU A 107 10.93 9.02 -8.28
N ARG A 108 10.87 8.05 -7.36
CA ARG A 108 9.95 6.92 -7.50
C ARG A 108 8.48 7.36 -7.41
N PRO A 109 7.58 6.71 -8.16
CA PRO A 109 6.14 6.97 -8.06
C PRO A 109 5.62 6.71 -6.64
N LYS A 110 4.80 7.64 -6.13
CA LYS A 110 4.18 7.57 -4.79
C LYS A 110 2.73 8.01 -4.85
N SER A 111 1.90 7.47 -3.95
CA SER A 111 0.53 7.95 -3.78
C SER A 111 0.53 9.43 -3.37
N PRO A 112 -0.41 10.25 -3.86
CA PRO A 112 -0.56 11.62 -3.40
C PRO A 112 -0.79 11.68 -1.89
N THR A 113 -0.17 12.62 -1.20
CA THR A 113 -0.47 12.88 0.22
C THR A 113 -1.91 13.37 0.34
N PRO A 114 -2.72 12.82 1.27
CA PRO A 114 -4.05 13.35 1.56
C PRO A 114 -3.96 14.83 1.90
N LYS A 115 -4.74 15.68 1.22
CA LYS A 115 -4.84 17.10 1.58
C LYS A 115 -5.40 17.19 3.00
N ILE A 116 -4.64 17.72 3.94
CA ILE A 116 -5.16 18.08 5.27
C ILE A 116 -6.31 19.06 5.05
N LYS A 117 -7.54 18.63 5.33
CA LYS A 117 -8.73 19.47 5.18
C LYS A 117 -8.83 20.39 6.39
N GLY A 118 -8.14 21.53 6.31
CA GLY A 118 -8.37 22.67 7.20
C GLY A 118 -7.12 23.46 7.55
N GLU A 119 -6.94 24.61 6.89
CA GLU A 119 -6.79 25.94 7.53
C GLU A 119 -6.54 27.03 6.47
N GLY A 120 -7.43 28.05 6.43
CA GLY A 120 -7.05 29.40 6.03
C GLY A 120 -7.38 29.92 4.62
N ARG A 121 -8.64 30.27 4.35
CA ARG A 121 -8.99 31.59 3.75
C ARG A 121 -10.41 31.98 4.13
N GLY A 122 -10.59 32.30 5.42
CA GLY A 122 -11.70 33.12 5.87
C GLY A 122 -11.49 34.55 5.38
N GLY A 123 -12.11 34.91 4.25
CA GLY A 123 -12.18 36.28 3.78
C GLY A 123 -13.17 37.08 4.63
N ARG A 124 -12.69 37.77 5.66
CA ARG A 124 -13.39 38.90 6.27
C ARG A 124 -13.32 40.08 5.30
N GLY A 125 -14.42 40.36 4.61
CA GLY A 125 -14.67 41.62 3.91
C GLY A 125 -16.03 42.16 4.34
N GLY A 126 -16.03 43.17 5.22
CA GLY A 126 -17.24 43.85 5.69
C GLY A 126 -17.80 44.82 4.66
N GLY A 127 -19.13 44.98 4.65
CA GLY A 127 -19.84 45.99 3.88
C GLY A 127 -21.29 46.14 4.36
N ARG A 128 -21.58 47.28 4.99
CA ARG A 128 -22.90 47.76 5.45
C ARG A 128 -23.78 48.21 4.28
N GLY A 129 -25.10 48.08 4.45
CA GLY A 129 -26.15 48.84 3.74
C GLY A 129 -27.17 47.94 3.04
N GLY A 130 -28.48 48.07 3.15
CA GLY A 130 -29.38 48.99 3.86
C GLY A 130 -30.83 48.62 3.50
N SER A 131 -31.74 48.75 4.48
CA SER A 131 -33.15 49.18 4.35
C SER A 131 -33.98 48.82 3.09
N SER A 132 -35.02 47.98 3.26
CA SER A 132 -36.46 48.39 3.30
C SER A 132 -37.46 47.40 2.64
N ARG A 133 -38.67 47.38 3.23
CA ARG A 133 -39.99 46.92 2.74
C ARG A 133 -40.25 45.40 2.79
N GLY A 134 -41.31 44.86 3.40
CA GLY A 134 -42.52 45.44 4.01
C GLY A 134 -43.65 44.39 3.99
N GLY A 135 -44.57 44.47 4.97
CA GLY A 135 -45.86 43.73 5.05
C GLY A 135 -45.76 42.35 5.71
N GLY A 136 -46.32 42.06 6.90
CA GLY A 136 -47.69 42.31 7.40
C GLY A 136 -48.56 41.06 7.11
N GLY A 137 -49.23 40.36 8.02
CA GLY A 137 -49.34 40.37 9.47
C GLY A 137 -50.29 39.24 9.94
N ARG A 138 -50.41 39.13 11.27
CA ARG A 138 -51.55 38.63 12.08
C ARG A 138 -51.94 37.13 12.13
N GLY A 139 -52.08 36.67 13.38
CA GLY A 139 -53.05 35.68 13.85
C GLY A 139 -52.41 34.31 14.12
N GLY A 140 -52.60 33.64 15.25
CA GLY A 140 -53.52 33.84 16.36
C GLY A 140 -53.22 32.84 17.48
N PHE A 141 -53.78 33.15 18.65
CA PHE A 141 -53.71 32.41 19.90
C PHE A 141 -54.43 31.05 19.83
N GLY A 142 -53.93 30.09 20.62
CA GLY A 142 -54.60 28.86 21.04
C GLY A 142 -53.54 27.85 21.47
N GLY A 143 -53.44 27.35 22.70
CA GLY A 143 -54.41 27.25 23.77
C GLY A 143 -54.36 25.81 24.31
N ARG A 144 -53.93 25.68 25.57
CA ARG A 144 -54.40 24.69 26.56
C ARG A 144 -54.13 23.18 26.38
N GLY A 145 -53.68 22.57 27.49
CA GLY A 145 -53.87 21.15 27.84
C GLY A 145 -52.58 20.34 27.74
N GLY A 146 -52.17 19.54 28.72
CA GLY A 146 -52.85 19.04 29.90
C GLY A 146 -51.88 18.23 30.77
N PHE A 147 -52.35 17.97 31.98
CA PHE A 147 -51.69 17.31 33.09
C PHE A 147 -51.33 15.83 32.86
N GLY A 148 -50.28 15.39 33.57
CA GLY A 148 -50.39 14.20 34.41
C GLY A 148 -49.62 12.94 33.94
N GLY A 149 -48.96 12.28 34.89
CA GLY A 149 -48.76 10.82 34.81
C GLY A 149 -47.40 10.29 35.26
N ARG A 150 -47.36 9.77 36.50
CA ARG A 150 -46.30 8.95 37.10
C ARG A 150 -46.12 7.58 36.41
N GLY A 151 -44.94 6.96 36.59
CA GLY A 151 -44.77 5.49 36.59
C GLY A 151 -43.40 5.05 36.08
N ARG A 152 -42.41 4.77 36.96
CA ARG A 152 -42.00 3.42 37.45
C ARG A 152 -41.70 2.39 36.34
N GLY A 153 -40.49 1.84 36.35
CA GLY A 153 -40.22 0.53 35.72
C GLY A 153 -38.74 0.15 35.63
N ARG A 154 -38.29 -0.72 36.54
CA ARG A 154 -37.01 -1.47 36.51
C ARG A 154 -36.96 -2.47 35.34
N GLY A 155 -35.76 -2.79 34.87
CA GLY A 155 -35.44 -4.05 34.18
C GLY A 155 -33.97 -4.02 33.69
N MET A 156 -33.01 -4.59 34.44
CA MET A 156 -32.56 -5.99 34.48
C MET A 156 -31.50 -6.37 33.44
N HIS A 157 -30.45 -6.98 33.98
CA HIS A 157 -29.23 -7.47 33.37
C HIS A 157 -29.43 -8.41 32.17
N ARG A 158 -28.46 -8.38 31.24
CA ARG A 158 -28.11 -9.56 30.45
C ARG A 158 -26.60 -9.62 30.24
N GLY A 159 -25.99 -10.66 30.79
CA GLY A 159 -24.59 -11.02 30.57
C GLY A 159 -24.36 -11.60 29.17
N GLY A 160 -23.10 -11.57 28.75
CA GLY A 160 -22.62 -12.20 27.53
C GLY A 160 -21.24 -12.79 27.78
N TYR A 161 -21.17 -14.12 27.66
CA TYR A 161 -20.03 -15.02 27.81
C TYR A 161 -18.92 -14.73 26.77
N ASN A 162 -17.67 -15.02 27.15
CA ASN A 162 -16.49 -14.95 26.29
C ASN A 162 -15.83 -16.35 26.24
N PRO A 163 -15.68 -17.00 25.07
CA PRO A 163 -14.89 -18.21 24.95
C PRO A 163 -13.42 -17.90 24.59
N ARG A 164 -12.54 -18.70 25.18
CA ARG A 164 -11.13 -18.87 24.78
C ARG A 164 -11.04 -19.83 23.61
#